data_AF-A0A251TMV3-F1
#
_entry.id   AF-A0A251TMV3-F1
#
_cell.length_a   1.000
_cell.length_b   1.000
_cell.length_c   1.000
_cell.angle_alpha   90.00
_cell.angle_beta   90.00
_cell.angle_gamma   90.00
#
_symmetry.space_group_name_H-M   'P 1'
#
loop_
_entity.id
_entity.type
_entity.pdbx_description
1 polymer ?
#
loop_
_entity_poly.entity_id
_entity_poly.type
_entity_poly.pdbx_seq_one_letter_code
_entity_poly.pdbx_strand_id
1 'polypeptide(L)'
;MCKGTNHQHVMVSPHYYPTTSCELCKSNASLYCQADDAFLCLKCDKYVHSANFLARRHVRCMLCATCSRPTHRYLVEVRLSVQSHTRAK
;
A
#
# COMPACT_ATOMS: atom_id res chain seq x y z
N MET A 1 11.85 0.28 9.14
CA MET A 1 10.47 0.73 8.80
C MET A 1 10.10 1.97 9.60
N CYS A 2 9.26 2.86 9.04
CA CYS A 2 8.73 4.05 9.73
C CYS A 2 7.78 3.63 10.86
N LYS A 3 7.90 4.27 12.04
CA LYS A 3 7.05 4.01 13.22
C LYS A 3 5.65 4.64 13.13
N GLY A 4 5.33 5.35 12.05
CA GLY A 4 3.97 5.77 11.71
C GLY A 4 3.40 6.98 12.47
N THR A 5 4.01 7.45 13.57
CA THR A 5 3.40 8.52 14.40
C THR A 5 4.36 9.47 15.12
N ASN A 6 5.67 9.48 14.82
CA ASN A 6 6.58 10.45 15.45
C ASN A 6 7.63 10.96 14.46
N HIS A 7 7.24 11.95 13.66
CA HIS A 7 8.16 12.79 12.90
C HIS A 7 8.19 14.17 13.54
N GLN A 8 8.64 14.25 14.80
CA GLN A 8 9.18 15.51 15.30
C GLN A 8 10.63 15.57 14.82
N HIS A 9 10.89 16.49 13.89
CA HIS A 9 12.20 17.00 13.52
C HIS A 9 13.04 16.16 12.54
N VAL A 10 12.77 16.37 11.24
CA VAL A 10 13.86 16.65 10.28
C VAL A 10 13.35 17.74 9.34
N MET A 11 13.97 18.90 9.38
CA MET A 11 13.66 20.03 8.51
C MET A 11 13.97 19.61 7.06
N VAL A 12 12.93 19.42 6.26
CA VAL A 12 13.00 19.53 4.80
C VAL A 12 11.86 20.47 4.44
N SER A 13 12.17 21.53 3.70
CA SER A 13 11.29 22.64 3.35
C SER A 13 9.82 22.24 3.12
N PRO A 14 8.82 23.08 3.49
CA PRO A 14 7.38 22.76 3.47
C PRO A 14 6.78 22.47 2.08
N HIS A 15 7.60 22.30 1.04
CA HIS A 15 7.18 22.18 -0.35
C HIS A 15 7.59 20.88 -1.07
N TYR A 16 8.23 19.89 -0.42
CA TYR A 16 8.46 18.59 -1.07
C TYR A 16 8.63 17.44 -0.06
N TYR A 17 7.54 16.88 0.44
CA TYR A 17 7.56 15.53 0.99
C TYR A 17 7.85 14.55 -0.16
N PRO A 18 8.74 13.56 0.01
CA PRO A 18 9.01 12.61 -1.05
C PRO A 18 7.74 11.83 -1.34
N THR A 19 7.16 12.04 -2.52
CA THR A 19 6.03 11.26 -3.00
C THR A 19 6.54 10.05 -3.76
N THR A 20 6.34 8.86 -3.20
CA THR A 20 6.60 7.63 -3.94
C THR A 20 5.46 7.43 -4.95
N SER A 21 5.81 7.27 -6.23
CA SER A 21 4.83 7.02 -7.29
C SER A 21 4.57 5.54 -7.48
N CYS A 22 3.34 5.22 -7.87
CA CYS A 22 2.91 3.89 -8.28
C CYS A 22 3.63 3.51 -9.57
N GLU A 23 4.27 2.35 -9.61
CA GLU A 23 5.08 1.97 -10.76
C GLU A 23 4.25 1.74 -12.03
N LEU A 24 3.00 1.31 -11.87
CA LEU A 24 2.10 0.99 -12.98
C LEU A 24 1.39 2.21 -13.57
N CYS A 25 0.96 3.16 -12.75
CA CYS A 25 0.12 4.28 -13.20
C CYS A 25 0.62 5.67 -12.81
N LYS A 26 1.79 5.75 -12.15
CA LYS A 26 2.47 6.99 -11.73
C LYS A 26 1.70 7.90 -10.75
N SER A 27 0.50 7.50 -10.31
CA SER A 27 -0.22 8.14 -9.19
C SER A 27 0.48 7.90 -7.85
N ASN A 28 0.04 8.55 -6.76
CA ASN A 28 0.66 8.38 -5.45
C ASN A 28 0.55 6.94 -4.92
N ALA A 29 1.68 6.32 -4.58
CA ALA A 29 1.72 4.98 -4.00
C ALA A 29 1.24 5.01 -2.54
N SER A 30 0.66 3.91 -2.09
CA SER A 30 0.20 3.73 -0.70
C SER A 30 0.70 2.44 -0.09
N LEU A 31 1.21 1.53 -0.93
CA LEU A 31 1.66 0.21 -0.55
C LEU A 31 3.04 -0.08 -1.16
N TYR A 32 3.80 -0.89 -0.45
CA TYR A 32 4.98 -1.56 -0.96
C TYR A 32 4.76 -3.07 -0.90
N CYS A 33 4.93 -3.75 -2.04
CA CYS A 33 4.91 -5.20 -2.17
C CYS A 33 6.34 -5.72 -2.05
N GLN A 34 6.60 -6.54 -1.04
CA GLN A 34 7.96 -7.06 -0.81
C GLN A 34 8.36 -8.15 -1.82
N ALA A 35 7.40 -8.93 -2.32
CA ALA A 35 7.68 -10.00 -3.27
C ALA A 35 8.06 -9.47 -4.66
N ASP A 36 7.41 -8.39 -5.09
CA ASP A 36 7.62 -7.77 -6.40
C ASP A 36 8.60 -6.58 -6.35
N ASP A 37 9.08 -6.21 -5.15
CA ASP A 37 9.86 -4.99 -4.87
C ASP A 37 9.24 -3.72 -5.48
N ALA A 38 7.91 -3.62 -5.36
CA ALA A 38 7.13 -2.65 -6.13
C ALA A 38 6.30 -1.72 -5.25
N PHE A 39 6.27 -0.43 -5.61
CA PHE A 39 5.37 0.55 -5.02
C PHE A 39 4.06 0.67 -5.80
N LEU A 40 2.93 0.46 -5.13
CA LEU A 40 1.62 0.41 -5.75
C LEU A 40 0.62 1.35 -5.06
N CYS A 41 -0.27 1.95 -5.85
CA CYS A 41 -1.49 2.55 -5.33
C CYS A 41 -2.54 1.45 -5.06
N LEU A 42 -3.55 1.74 -4.24
CA LEU A 42 -4.58 0.75 -3.85
C LEU A 42 -5.32 0.11 -5.05
N LYS A 43 -5.51 0.86 -6.15
CA LYS A 43 -6.17 0.33 -7.36
C LYS A 43 -5.29 -0.69 -8.08
N CYS A 44 -4.02 -0.33 -8.30
CA CYS A 44 -3.03 -1.19 -8.94
C CYS A 44 -2.71 -2.42 -8.08
N ASP A 45 -2.64 -2.24 -6.76
CA ASP A 45 -2.49 -3.33 -5.81
C ASP A 45 -3.58 -4.39 -5.98
N LYS A 46 -4.86 -3.97 -6.00
CA LYS A 46 -5.97 -4.89 -6.22
C LYS A 46 -5.87 -5.61 -7.56
N TYR A 47 -5.47 -4.92 -8.63
CA TYR A 47 -5.34 -5.53 -9.96
C TYR A 47 -4.25 -6.61 -9.98
N VAL A 48 -3.06 -6.30 -9.46
CA VAL A 48 -1.91 -7.23 -9.39
C VAL A 48 -2.23 -8.40 -8.46
N HIS A 49 -2.66 -8.09 -7.25
CA HIS A 49 -2.79 -9.08 -6.19
C HIS A 49 -4.07 -9.90 -6.27
N SER A 50 -5.11 -9.46 -7.00
CA SER A 50 -6.30 -10.30 -7.25
C SER A 50 -6.16 -11.23 -8.46
N ALA A 51 -5.11 -11.08 -9.28
CA ALA A 51 -4.97 -11.81 -10.55
C ALA A 51 -4.88 -13.33 -10.36
N ASN A 52 -4.21 -13.79 -9.30
CA ASN A 52 -4.08 -15.21 -9.00
C ASN A 52 -3.80 -15.46 -7.50
N PHE A 53 -3.90 -16.71 -7.07
CA PHE A 53 -3.73 -17.09 -5.67
C PHE A 53 -2.29 -16.93 -5.14
N LEU A 54 -1.28 -16.89 -6.01
CA LEU A 54 0.11 -16.67 -5.63
C LEU A 54 0.32 -15.20 -5.26
N ALA A 55 -0.11 -14.30 -6.14
CA ALA A 55 -0.04 -12.86 -5.94
C ALA A 55 -0.78 -12.43 -4.66
N ARG A 56 -1.94 -13.02 -4.36
CA ARG A 56 -2.68 -12.74 -3.10
C ARG A 56 -1.88 -12.97 -1.83
N ARG A 57 -0.88 -13.88 -1.87
CA ARG A 57 -0.02 -14.21 -0.72
C ARG A 57 1.13 -13.24 -0.54
N HIS A 58 1.37 -12.31 -1.47
CA HIS A 58 2.45 -11.35 -1.33
C HIS A 58 2.21 -10.47 -0.09
N VAL A 59 3.26 -10.32 0.71
CA VAL A 59 3.26 -9.43 1.88
C VAL A 59 3.35 -8.01 1.37
N ARG A 60 2.33 -7.22 1.72
CA ARG A 60 2.24 -5.80 1.39
C ARG A 60 2.27 -4.99 2.67
N CYS A 61 2.90 -3.82 2.65
CA CYS A 61 2.92 -2.91 3.80
C CYS A 61 2.51 -1.50 3.40
N MET A 62 1.81 -0.81 4.29
CA MET A 62 1.39 0.57 4.09
C MET A 62 2.59 1.50 4.12
N LEU A 63 2.59 2.47 3.21
CA LEU A 63 3.53 3.60 3.25
C LEU A 63 3.05 4.65 4.24
N CYS A 64 3.99 5.34 4.89
CA CYS A 64 3.68 6.51 5.69
C CYS A 64 3.20 7.64 4.78
N ALA A 65 2.05 8.27 5.09
CA ALA A 65 1.50 9.36 4.30
C ALA A 65 2.41 10.60 4.25
N THR A 66 3.31 10.76 5.24
CA THR A 66 4.17 11.94 5.37
C THR A 66 5.54 11.76 4.73
N CYS A 67 6.15 10.58 4.86
CA CYS A 67 7.51 10.34 4.39
C CYS A 67 7.64 9.22 3.34
N SER A 68 6.51 8.61 2.94
CA SER A 68 6.41 7.51 1.98
C SER A 68 7.29 6.29 2.28
N ARG A 69 7.82 6.15 3.50
CA ARG A 69 8.58 4.97 3.91
C ARG A 69 7.63 3.82 4.32
N PRO A 70 8.00 2.56 4.05
CA PRO A 70 7.27 1.39 4.55
C PRO A 70 7.08 1.43 6.07
N THR A 71 5.85 1.21 6.51
CA THR A 71 5.50 1.11 7.93
C THR A 71 5.43 -0.35 8.38
N HIS A 72 5.27 -0.58 9.68
CA HIS A 72 5.01 -1.92 10.24
C HIS A 72 3.54 -2.38 10.08
N ARG A 73 2.72 -1.67 9.28
CA ARG A 73 1.33 -2.03 9.03
C ARG A 73 1.24 -2.89 7.77
N TYR A 74 1.13 -4.19 7.96
CA TYR A 74 1.04 -5.16 6.87
C TYR A 74 -0.41 -5.40 6.46
N LEU A 75 -0.67 -5.47 5.16
CA LEU A 75 -1.89 -6.02 4.60
C LEU A 75 -1.66 -7.50 4.36
N VAL A 76 -2.23 -8.32 5.23
CA VAL A 76 -2.38 -9.75 5.00
C VAL A 76 -3.78 -9.92 4.42
N GLU A 77 -3.89 -10.38 3.19
CA GLU A 77 -5.18 -10.81 2.64
C GLU A 77 -5.60 -12.13 3.32
N VAL A 78 -6.00 -12.03 4.59
CA VAL A 78 -6.87 -13.03 5.20
C VAL A 78 -8.19 -12.85 4.46
N ARG A 79 -8.70 -13.91 3.81
CA ARG A 79 -9.96 -13.90 3.06
C ARG A 79 -11.06 -13.10 3.80
N LEU A 80 -11.18 -11.80 3.53
CA LEU A 80 -12.43 -11.09 3.72
C LEU A 80 -13.27 -11.47 2.50
N SER A 81 -13.86 -12.66 2.58
CA SER A 81 -15.11 -12.92 1.89
C SER A 81 -16.10 -11.91 2.45
N VAL A 82 -16.08 -10.67 1.93
CA VAL A 82 -17.29 -9.87 1.94
C VAL A 82 -18.22 -10.65 1.04
N GLN A 83 -18.98 -11.57 1.63
CA GLN A 83 -20.21 -12.04 1.02
C GLN A 83 -21.07 -10.79 0.91
N SER A 84 -20.93 -10.09 -0.22
CA SER A 84 -22.02 -9.29 -0.74
C SER A 84 -23.15 -10.28 -0.98
N HIS A 85 -23.95 -10.53 0.06
CA HIS A 85 -25.29 -11.03 -0.10
C HIS A 85 -26.00 -9.98 -0.95
N THR A 86 -25.99 -10.17 -2.27
CA THR A 86 -27.05 -9.68 -3.11
C THR A 86 -28.33 -10.29 -2.55
N ARG A 87 -29.06 -9.53 -1.74
CA ARG A 87 -30.41 -9.92 -1.33
C ARG A 87 -31.28 -9.79 -2.58
N ALA A 88 -31.41 -10.88 -3.31
CA ALA A 88 -32.51 -11.08 -4.23
C ALA A 88 -33.79 -11.17 -3.39
N LYS A 89 -34.66 -10.17 -3.53
CA LYS A 89 -36.12 -10.28 -3.49
C LYS A 89 -36.71 -9.15 -4.29
#